data_AF-A0A9D4EN65-F1
#
_entry.id   AF-A0A9D4EN65-F1
#
_cell.length_a   1.000
_cell.length_b   1.000
_cell.length_c   1.000
_cell.angle_alpha   90.00
_cell.angle_beta   90.00
_cell.angle_gamma   90.00
#
_symmetry.space_group_name_H-M   'P 1'
#
loop_
_entity.id
_entity.type
_entity.pdbx_description
1 polymer ?
#
loop_
_entity_poly.entity_id
_entity_poly.type
_entity_poly.pdbx_seq_one_letter_code
_entity_poly.pdbx_strand_id
1 'polypeptide(L)'
;MRPVSNNTYNALVQMVKGKYKKAVRDRTRAEKNTAVLFWRNRDKLSVKVSNGKSILFHDKKRLVIQKCMADMIRKKQLKLKGSGARSLVYEMKQKLSGISERKVRTVLDQSKMDGHLNCKFIIL
;
A
#
# COMPACT_ATOMS: atom_id res chain seq x y z
N MET A 1 3.89 -9.16 -3.41
CA MET A 1 3.00 -8.99 -2.22
C MET A 1 1.83 -8.08 -2.57
N ARG A 2 0.64 -8.27 -1.98
CA ARG A 2 -0.52 -7.34 -2.13
C ARG A 2 -0.39 -6.18 -1.11
N PRO A 3 -1.12 -5.05 -1.28
CA PRO A 3 -1.22 -4.04 -0.24
C PRO A 3 -1.82 -4.66 1.02
N VAL A 4 -1.33 -4.23 2.17
CA VAL A 4 -1.74 -4.79 3.47
C VAL A 4 -2.54 -3.77 4.27
N SER A 5 -3.34 -4.27 5.21
CA SER A 5 -4.01 -3.42 6.21
C SER A 5 -2.98 -2.75 7.13
N ASN A 6 -3.37 -1.67 7.82
CA ASN A 6 -2.49 -1.00 8.78
C ASN A 6 -2.06 -1.94 9.92
N ASN A 7 -2.99 -2.77 10.41
CA ASN A 7 -2.71 -3.71 11.49
C ASN A 7 -1.71 -4.78 11.04
N THR A 8 -1.92 -5.35 9.84
CA THR A 8 -0.98 -6.29 9.23
C THR A 8 0.40 -5.66 9.01
N TYR A 9 0.44 -4.41 8.53
CA TYR A 9 1.69 -3.67 8.32
C TYR A 9 2.48 -3.52 9.63
N ASN A 10 1.82 -3.07 10.70
CA ASN A 10 2.47 -2.88 12.00
C ASN A 10 2.96 -4.20 12.60
N ALA A 11 2.15 -5.25 12.51
CA ALA A 11 2.56 -6.59 12.95
C ALA A 11 3.77 -7.10 12.16
N LEU A 12 3.79 -6.94 10.84
CA LEU A 12 4.95 -7.29 10.01
C LEU A 12 6.20 -6.51 10.41
N VAL A 13 6.08 -5.21 10.68
CA VAL A 13 7.22 -4.41 11.17
C VAL A 13 7.76 -4.96 12.49
N GLN A 14 6.89 -5.33 13.44
CA GLN A 14 7.33 -5.92 14.69
C GLN A 14 7.96 -7.31 14.50
N MET A 15 7.40 -8.15 13.61
CA MET A 15 7.96 -9.46 13.28
C MET A 15 9.34 -9.36 12.65
N VAL A 16 9.53 -8.47 11.66
CA VAL A 16 10.84 -8.24 11.01
C VAL A 16 11.86 -7.70 12.01
N LYS A 17 11.45 -6.86 12.97
CA LYS A 17 12.32 -6.37 14.04
C LYS A 17 12.60 -7.39 15.15
N GLY A 18 12.00 -8.59 15.10
CA GLY A 18 12.09 -9.58 16.17
C GLY A 18 11.38 -9.17 17.48
N LYS A 19 10.52 -8.15 17.44
CA LYS A 19 9.82 -7.59 18.63
C LYS A 19 8.41 -8.14 18.83
N TYR A 20 7.95 -9.06 17.97
CA TYR A 20 6.60 -9.62 18.06
C TYR A 20 6.52 -10.71 19.13
N LYS A 21 5.97 -10.39 20.31
CA LYS A 21 6.01 -11.26 21.51
C LYS A 21 4.74 -12.09 21.77
N LYS A 22 3.70 -11.96 20.95
CA LYS A 22 2.41 -12.64 21.20
C LYS A 22 2.51 -14.15 21.00
N ALA A 23 2.15 -14.94 22.01
CA ALA A 23 2.16 -16.40 21.94
C ALA A 23 1.21 -16.91 20.84
N VAL A 24 1.51 -18.07 20.25
CA VAL A 24 0.75 -18.61 19.10
C VAL A 24 -0.72 -18.85 19.44
N ARG A 25 -0.99 -19.29 20.68
CA ARG A 25 -2.33 -19.61 21.18
C ARG A 25 -3.25 -18.38 21.20
N ASP A 26 -2.71 -17.22 21.58
CA ASP A 26 -3.49 -15.98 21.76
C ASP A 26 -3.66 -15.16 20.46
N ARG A 27 -3.05 -15.60 19.36
CA ARG A 27 -3.12 -14.88 18.08
C ARG A 27 -4.51 -15.03 17.48
N THR A 28 -5.08 -13.88 17.13
CA THR A 28 -6.29 -13.80 16.29
C THR A 28 -6.04 -14.41 14.91
N ARG A 29 -7.10 -14.72 14.17
CA ARG A 29 -6.99 -15.24 12.79
C ARG A 29 -6.19 -14.30 11.88
N ALA A 30 -6.37 -12.98 12.03
CA ALA A 30 -5.62 -11.99 11.26
C ALA A 30 -4.12 -12.00 11.58
N GLU A 31 -3.76 -12.17 12.85
CA GLU A 31 -2.35 -12.27 13.28
C GLU A 31 -1.71 -13.57 12.82
N LYS A 32 -2.43 -14.69 12.89
CA LYS A 32 -1.98 -15.99 12.34
C LYS A 32 -1.69 -15.88 10.84
N ASN A 33 -2.61 -15.30 10.07
CA ASN A 33 -2.41 -15.04 8.64
C ASN A 33 -1.21 -14.11 8.38
N THR A 34 -1.01 -13.10 9.23
CA THR A 34 0.13 -12.19 9.12
C THR A 34 1.45 -12.91 9.41
N ALA A 35 1.49 -13.80 10.39
CA ALA A 35 2.66 -14.62 10.69
C ALA A 35 3.01 -15.57 9.53
N VAL A 36 2.01 -16.22 8.94
CA VAL A 36 2.21 -17.06 7.73
C VAL A 36 2.77 -16.21 6.59
N LEU A 37 2.21 -15.01 6.37
CA LEU A 37 2.69 -14.08 5.35
C LEU A 37 4.14 -13.65 5.60
N PHE A 38 4.52 -13.39 6.84
CA PHE A 38 5.90 -13.08 7.24
C PHE A 38 6.82 -14.25 6.90
N TRP A 39 6.53 -15.46 7.39
CA TRP A 39 7.40 -16.62 7.19
C TRP A 39 7.58 -16.99 5.72
N ARG A 40 6.52 -16.88 4.90
CA ARG A 40 6.61 -17.11 3.44
C ARG A 40 7.48 -16.10 2.69
N ASN A 41 7.71 -14.92 3.27
CA ASN A 41 8.42 -13.82 2.62
C ASN A 41 9.59 -13.31 3.45
N ARG A 42 10.07 -14.10 4.42
CA ARG A 42 11.06 -13.66 5.43
C ARG A 42 12.28 -13.02 4.79
N ASP A 43 12.83 -13.67 3.77
CA ASP A 43 14.08 -13.24 3.10
C ASP A 43 13.88 -12.02 2.19
N LYS A 44 12.62 -11.72 1.83
CA LYS A 44 12.25 -10.59 0.98
C LYS A 44 11.80 -9.37 1.79
N LEU A 45 11.51 -9.54 3.07
CA LEU A 45 11.02 -8.47 3.93
C LEU A 45 12.17 -7.78 4.65
N SER A 46 12.16 -6.46 4.65
CA SER A 46 13.13 -5.64 5.40
C SER A 46 12.47 -4.38 5.94
N VAL A 47 12.99 -3.87 7.06
CA VAL A 47 12.54 -2.60 7.63
C VAL A 47 13.70 -1.62 7.61
N LYS A 48 13.44 -0.41 7.10
CA LYS A 48 14.36 0.73 7.25
C LYS A 48 13.71 1.80 8.09
N VAL A 49 14.51 2.49 8.91
CA VAL A 49 14.05 3.66 9.66
C VAL A 49 14.34 4.90 8.84
N SER A 50 13.34 5.76 8.66
CA SER A 50 13.49 7.05 7.99
C SER A 50 12.62 8.07 8.72
N ASN A 51 13.21 9.18 9.14
CA ASN A 51 12.56 10.25 9.91
C ASN A 51 11.81 9.71 11.14
N GLY A 52 12.45 8.83 11.91
CA GLY A 52 11.86 8.16 13.08
C GLY A 52 10.77 7.13 12.78
N LYS A 53 10.36 6.95 11.51
CA LYS A 53 9.29 6.05 11.10
C LYS A 53 9.86 4.77 10.49
N SER A 54 9.23 3.64 10.82
CA SER A 54 9.61 2.33 10.27
C SER A 54 8.92 2.08 8.94
N ILE A 55 9.72 1.98 7.88
CA ILE A 55 9.26 1.73 6.52
C ILE A 55 9.55 0.28 6.17
N LEU A 56 8.50 -0.46 5.84
CA LEU A 56 8.56 -1.85 5.45
C LEU A 56 8.77 -1.95 3.94
N PHE A 57 9.72 -2.79 3.54
CA PHE A 57 10.05 -3.10 2.17
C PHE A 57 9.80 -4.59 1.92
N HIS A 58 9.33 -4.90 0.72
CA HIS A 58 9.25 -6.25 0.18
C HIS A 58 9.99 -6.26 -1.14
N ASP A 59 11.04 -7.08 -1.25
CA ASP A 59 11.87 -7.21 -2.44
C ASP A 59 12.41 -5.85 -2.92
N LYS A 60 13.08 -5.15 -1.98
CA LYS A 60 13.64 -3.78 -2.14
C LYS A 60 12.63 -2.67 -2.48
N LYS A 61 11.34 -2.98 -2.62
CA LYS A 61 10.27 -2.02 -2.91
C LYS A 61 9.45 -1.71 -1.67
N ARG A 62 9.09 -0.45 -1.47
CA ARG A 62 8.30 -0.03 -0.29
C ARG A 62 6.92 -0.66 -0.33
N LEU A 63 6.50 -1.29 0.76
CA LEU A 63 5.19 -1.93 0.85
C LEU A 63 4.10 -0.87 1.03
N VAL A 64 3.03 -0.99 0.25
CA VAL A 64 1.88 -0.07 0.29
C VAL A 64 0.89 -0.47 1.37
N ILE A 65 0.52 0.50 2.21
CA ILE A 65 -0.63 0.39 3.12
C ILE A 65 -1.90 0.67 2.31
N GLN A 66 -2.89 -0.21 2.42
CA GLN A 66 -4.12 -0.13 1.61
C GLN A 66 -4.84 1.22 1.75
N LYS A 67 -4.93 1.78 2.97
CA LYS A 67 -5.60 3.06 3.22
C LYS A 67 -4.90 4.25 2.52
N CYS A 68 -3.58 4.24 2.44
CA CYS A 68 -2.80 5.32 1.83
C CYS A 68 -2.66 5.17 0.30
N MET A 69 -3.14 4.08 -0.28
CA MET A 69 -2.94 3.75 -1.69
C MET A 69 -3.61 4.79 -2.61
N ALA A 70 -4.86 5.17 -2.31
CA ALA A 70 -5.61 6.13 -3.11
C ALA A 70 -4.91 7.50 -3.16
N ASP A 71 -4.48 8.01 -2.01
CA ASP A 71 -3.76 9.28 -1.92
C ASP A 71 -2.44 9.26 -2.68
N MET A 72 -1.69 8.15 -2.61
CA MET A 72 -0.45 7.99 -3.37
C MET A 72 -0.69 8.00 -4.88
N ILE A 73 -1.75 7.34 -5.35
CA ILE A 73 -2.13 7.33 -6.77
C ILE A 73 -2.51 8.74 -7.22
N ARG A 74 -3.40 9.42 -6.49
CA ARG A 74 -3.85 10.80 -6.81
C ARG A 74 -2.68 11.78 -6.85
N LYS A 75 -1.80 11.75 -5.83
CA LYS A 75 -0.57 12.58 -5.81
C LYS A 75 0.33 12.30 -7.01
N LYS A 76 0.43 11.05 -7.46
CA LYS A 76 1.26 10.68 -8.59
C LYS A 76 0.63 11.09 -9.92
N GLN A 77 -0.68 10.94 -10.06
CA GLN A 77 -1.45 11.39 -11.23
C GLN A 77 -1.33 12.89 -11.44
N LEU A 78 -1.43 13.68 -10.37
CA LEU A 78 -1.26 15.14 -10.43
C LEU A 78 0.14 15.51 -10.96
N LYS A 79 1.19 14.82 -10.48
CA LYS A 79 2.57 15.04 -10.95
C LYS A 79 2.78 14.69 -12.42
N LEU A 80 2.09 13.67 -12.91
CA LEU A 80 2.19 13.21 -14.31
C LEU A 80 1.18 13.88 -15.25
N LYS A 81 0.54 14.98 -14.82
CA LYS A 81 -0.41 15.78 -15.60
C LYS A 81 -1.47 14.94 -16.33
N GLY A 82 -2.04 13.93 -15.66
CA GLY A 82 -3.13 13.13 -16.24
C GLY A 82 -2.70 11.94 -17.10
N SER A 83 -1.45 11.49 -17.01
CA SER A 83 -1.01 10.24 -17.64
C SER A 83 -1.93 9.05 -17.33
N GLY A 84 -2.15 8.19 -18.33
CA GLY A 84 -3.04 7.02 -18.21
C GLY A 84 -2.61 6.01 -17.14
N ALA A 85 -3.57 5.19 -16.70
CA ALA A 85 -3.39 4.20 -15.62
C ALA A 85 -2.18 3.29 -15.80
N ARG A 86 -1.89 2.87 -17.05
CA ARG A 86 -0.75 1.99 -17.37
C ARG A 86 0.60 2.65 -17.09
N SER A 87 0.76 3.91 -17.47
CA SER A 87 1.98 4.70 -17.22
C SER A 87 2.20 4.89 -15.71
N LEU A 88 1.14 5.26 -14.99
CA LEU A 88 1.16 5.38 -13.52
C LEU A 88 1.60 4.08 -12.85
N VAL A 89 1.03 2.95 -13.25
CA VAL A 89 1.36 1.64 -12.67
C VAL A 89 2.82 1.28 -12.93
N TYR A 90 3.30 1.49 -14.16
CA TYR A 90 4.69 1.21 -14.52
C TYR A 90 5.65 1.98 -13.61
N GLU A 91 5.47 3.29 -13.47
CA GLU A 91 6.35 4.13 -12.67
C GLU A 91 6.26 3.79 -11.17
N MET A 92 5.05 3.56 -10.66
CA MET A 92 4.87 3.23 -9.25
C MET A 92 5.43 1.84 -8.90
N LYS A 93 5.31 0.84 -9.80
CA LYS A 93 5.85 -0.51 -9.60
C LYS A 93 7.37 -0.57 -9.49
N GLN A 94 8.09 0.46 -9.94
CA GLN A 94 9.54 0.53 -9.75
C GLN A 94 9.91 0.69 -8.27
N LYS A 95 9.12 1.48 -7.52
CA LYS A 95 9.45 1.86 -6.13
C LYS A 95 8.55 1.20 -5.08
N LEU A 96 7.36 0.74 -5.48
CA LEU A 96 6.31 0.27 -4.58
C LEU A 96 5.92 -1.18 -4.86
N SER A 97 5.67 -1.92 -3.78
CA SER A 97 5.14 -3.30 -3.82
C SER A 97 3.65 -3.28 -3.47
N GLY A 98 2.85 -4.11 -4.17
CA GLY A 98 1.40 -4.21 -3.95
C GLY A 98 0.52 -3.48 -4.95
N ILE A 99 1.09 -2.80 -5.94
CA ILE A 99 0.27 -2.04 -6.89
C ILE A 99 -0.19 -2.93 -8.05
N SER A 100 -1.50 -2.95 -8.29
CA SER A 100 -2.13 -3.58 -9.45
C SER A 100 -2.83 -2.53 -10.31
N GLU A 101 -2.82 -2.74 -11.63
CA GLU A 101 -3.46 -1.83 -12.57
C GLU A 101 -4.96 -1.71 -12.32
N ARG A 102 -5.63 -2.83 -12.04
CA ARG A 102 -7.06 -2.83 -11.69
C ARG A 102 -7.36 -1.87 -10.53
N LYS A 103 -6.56 -1.88 -9.47
CA LYS A 103 -6.74 -0.97 -8.33
C LYS A 103 -6.47 0.48 -8.68
N VAL A 104 -5.44 0.74 -9.48
CA VAL A 104 -5.14 2.11 -9.95
C VAL A 104 -6.30 2.63 -10.79
N ARG A 105 -6.81 1.83 -11.73
CA ARG A 105 -7.95 2.20 -12.56
C ARG A 105 -9.19 2.52 -11.73
N THR A 106 -9.56 1.68 -10.76
CA THR A 106 -10.69 1.95 -9.87
C THR A 106 -10.58 3.30 -9.13
N VAL A 107 -9.38 3.65 -8.63
CA VAL A 107 -9.15 4.94 -7.96
C VAL A 107 -9.26 6.11 -8.94
N LEU A 108 -8.75 5.95 -10.16
CA LEU A 108 -8.83 6.97 -11.20
C LEU A 108 -10.27 7.18 -11.68
N ASP A 109 -11.03 6.11 -11.87
CA ASP A 109 -12.42 6.18 -12.32
C ASP A 109 -13.31 6.86 -11.27
N GLN A 110 -13.10 6.55 -9.98
CA GLN A 110 -13.76 7.27 -8.87
C GLN A 110 -13.45 8.77 -8.90
N SER A 111 -12.19 9.16 -9.14
CA SER A 111 -11.84 10.59 -9.21
C SER A 111 -12.46 11.33 -10.40
N LYS A 112 -12.71 10.64 -11.52
CA LYS A 112 -13.40 11.22 -12.67
C LYS A 112 -14.89 11.44 -12.39
N MET A 113 -15.51 10.50 -11.67
CA MET A 113 -16.90 10.63 -11.22
C MET A 113 -17.04 11.80 -10.24
N ASP A 114 -16.12 11.95 -9.29
CA ASP A 114 -16.08 13.09 -8.35
C ASP A 114 -15.96 14.43 -9.11
N GLY A 115 -15.13 14.49 -10.17
CA GLY A 115 -15.00 15.66 -11.04
C GLY A 115 -16.28 15.96 -11.82
N HIS A 116 -16.91 14.97 -12.43
CA HIS A 116 -18.17 15.14 -13.18
C HIS A 116 -19.35 15.55 -12.30
N LEU A 117 -19.41 15.07 -11.06
CA LEU A 117 -20.43 15.49 -10.09
C LEU A 117 -20.23 16.96 -9.67
N ASN A 118 -18.98 17.39 -9.45
CA ASN A 118 -18.67 18.78 -9.11
C ASN A 118 -18.86 19.74 -10.31
N CYS A 119 -18.60 19.30 -11.55
CA CYS A 119 -18.83 20.11 -12.75
C CYS A 119 -20.32 20.33 -13.06
N LYS A 120 -21.24 19.53 -12.51
CA LYS A 120 -22.68 19.75 -12.64
C LYS A 120 -23.24 20.81 -11.68
N PHE A 121 -22.47 21.24 -10.68
CA PHE A 121 -22.87 22.28 -9.72
C PHE A 121 -22.21 23.64 -9.95
N ILE A 122 -21.51 23.84 -11.08
CA ILE A 122 -21.08 25.18 -11.52
C ILE A 122 -22.01 25.64 -12.65
N ILE A 123 -23.30 25.79 -12.33
CA ILE A 123 -24.23 26.61 -13.09
C ILE A 123 -25.04 27.39 -12.04
N LEU A 124 -24.94 28.73 -12.15
CA LEU A 124 -25.49 29.83 -11.33
C LEU A 124 -24.52 30.44 -10.33
#